data_AF-A0A8J6EAW8-F1
#
_entry.id   AF-A0A8J6EAW8-F1
#
_cell.length_a   1.000
_cell.length_b   1.000
_cell.length_c   1.000
_cell.angle_alpha   90.00
_cell.angle_beta   90.00
_cell.angle_gamma   90.00
#
_symmetry.space_group_name_H-M   'P 1'
#
loop_
_entity.id
_entity.type
_entity.pdbx_description
1 polymer ?
#
loop_
_entity_poly.entity_id
_entity_poly.type
_entity_poly.pdbx_seq_one_letter_code
_entity_poly.pdbx_strand_id
1 'polypeptide(L)'
;MVLSTFSHFSFYHLAANMYVLWTFSSTVVSILGPEQFLALYLSAGVVSSFTSYVCKAAAGNFHPSLGASGAIMTVLGLVCTKMPEVKLAIIFLPMFTFTAGN
;
A
#
# COMPACT_ATOMS: atom_id res chain seq x y z
N MET A 1 -11.06 10.61 3.94
CA MET A 1 -10.71 9.34 3.27
C MET A 1 -9.53 9.52 2.33
N VAL A 2 -9.58 10.46 1.37
CA VAL A 2 -8.41 10.74 0.50
C VAL A 2 -7.28 11.44 1.28
N LEU A 3 -7.59 12.50 2.03
CA LEU A 3 -6.59 13.21 2.84
C LEU A 3 -6.03 12.36 4.00
N SER A 4 -6.76 11.36 4.46
CA SER A 4 -6.29 10.43 5.50
C SER A 4 -5.22 9.45 4.98
N THR A 5 -5.15 9.21 3.67
CA THR A 5 -4.06 8.46 3.04
C THR A 5 -2.73 9.21 3.16
N PHE A 6 -2.76 10.55 3.18
CA PHE A 6 -1.56 11.39 3.30
C PHE A 6 -1.18 11.72 4.75
N SER A 7 -2.09 11.48 5.71
CA SER A 7 -1.82 11.70 7.14
C SER A 7 -1.18 10.47 7.79
N HIS A 8 -0.07 10.68 8.49
CA HIS A 8 0.68 9.62 9.16
C HIS A 8 0.90 9.95 10.64
N PHE A 9 0.67 8.97 11.52
CA PHE A 9 0.80 9.14 12.97
C PHE A 9 2.26 9.26 13.43
N SER A 10 3.21 8.70 12.67
CA SER A 10 4.63 8.77 12.99
C SER A 10 5.49 8.92 11.74
N PHE A 11 6.66 9.54 11.92
CA PHE A 11 7.65 9.72 10.86
C PHE A 11 8.12 8.38 10.27
N TYR A 12 8.36 7.37 11.11
CA TYR A 12 8.76 6.03 10.66
C TYR A 12 7.69 5.36 9.79
N HIS A 13 6.40 5.52 10.11
CA HIS A 13 5.31 5.01 9.28
C HIS A 13 5.26 5.70 7.91
N LEU A 14 5.47 7.01 7.86
CA LEU A 14 5.54 7.75 6.61
C LEU A 14 6.74 7.28 5.77
N ALA A 15 7.93 7.20 6.38
CA ALA A 15 9.15 6.79 5.71
C ALA A 15 9.02 5.38 5.11
N ALA A 16 8.44 4.43 5.84
CA ALA A 16 8.19 3.08 5.35
C ALA A 16 7.22 3.07 4.15
N ASN A 17 6.10 3.80 4.22
CA ASN A 17 5.14 3.87 3.12
C ASN A 17 5.74 4.52 1.87
N MET A 18 6.52 5.58 2.03
CA MET A 18 7.19 6.25 0.90
C MET A 18 8.30 5.39 0.29
N TYR A 19 9.04 4.63 1.10
CA TYR A 19 10.04 3.70 0.60
C TYR A 19 9.42 2.61 -0.29
N VAL A 20 8.32 1.99 0.16
CA VAL A 20 7.62 0.98 -0.65
C VAL A 20 7.05 1.62 -1.91
N LEU A 21 6.43 2.80 -1.79
CA LEU A 21 5.90 3.51 -2.95
C LEU A 21 7.01 3.78 -3.97
N TRP A 22 8.14 4.32 -3.54
CA TRP A 22 9.28 4.63 -4.42
C TRP A 22 9.87 3.39 -5.09
N THR A 23 9.93 2.27 -4.37
CA THR A 23 10.48 1.01 -4.88
C THR A 23 9.59 0.38 -5.96
N PHE A 24 8.27 0.39 -5.76
CA PHE A 24 7.34 -0.36 -6.62
C PHE A 24 6.56 0.51 -7.61
N SER A 25 6.53 1.84 -7.44
CA SER A 25 5.75 2.72 -8.30
C SER A 25 6.22 2.68 -9.75
N SER A 26 7.53 2.68 -10.00
CA SER A 26 8.10 2.61 -11.34
C SER A 26 7.66 1.35 -12.07
N THR A 27 7.73 0.20 -11.39
CA THR A 27 7.33 -1.08 -11.97
C THR A 27 5.84 -1.16 -12.21
N VAL A 28 5.00 -0.71 -11.27
CA VAL A 28 3.55 -0.71 -11.47
C VAL A 28 3.11 0.27 -12.55
N VAL A 29 3.73 1.46 -12.62
CA VAL A 29 3.49 2.43 -13.70
C VAL A 29 3.94 1.85 -15.05
N SER A 30 4.99 1.04 -15.11
CA SER A 30 5.36 0.35 -16.34
C SER A 30 4.34 -0.70 -16.77
N ILE A 31 3.58 -1.28 -15.84
CA ILE A 31 2.58 -2.33 -16.13
C ILE A 31 1.22 -1.71 -16.53
N LEU A 32 0.80 -0.66 -15.83
CA LEU A 32 -0.54 -0.05 -15.97
C LEU A 32 -0.52 1.30 -16.70
N GLY A 33 0.62 1.96 -16.77
CA GLY A 33 0.69 3.37 -17.12
C GLY A 33 0.36 4.30 -15.94
N PRO A 34 0.72 5.60 -16.06
CA PRO A 34 0.67 6.55 -14.96
C PRO A 34 -0.77 6.88 -14.50
N GLU A 35 -1.72 6.99 -15.42
CA GLU A 35 -3.11 7.33 -15.10
C GLU A 35 -3.81 6.22 -14.31
N GLN A 36 -3.63 4.97 -14.74
CA GLN A 36 -4.22 3.80 -14.10
C GLN A 36 -3.57 3.52 -12.75
N PHE A 37 -2.26 3.76 -12.62
CA PHE A 37 -1.58 3.73 -11.32
C PHE A 37 -2.18 4.74 -10.34
N LEU A 38 -2.38 5.98 -10.76
CA LEU A 38 -2.96 7.01 -9.90
C LEU A 38 -4.39 6.66 -9.48
N ALA A 39 -5.21 6.21 -10.43
CA ALA A 39 -6.57 5.76 -10.15
C ALA A 39 -6.59 4.58 -9.17
N LEU A 40 -5.70 3.60 -9.35
CA LEU A 40 -5.55 2.44 -8.47
C LEU A 40 -5.12 2.87 -7.06
N TYR A 41 -4.11 3.74 -6.95
CA TYR A 41 -3.62 4.21 -5.65
C TYR A 41 -4.69 4.96 -4.86
N LEU A 42 -5.41 5.88 -5.52
CA LEU A 42 -6.46 6.68 -4.88
C LEU A 42 -7.68 5.83 -4.51
N SER A 43 -8.16 4.98 -5.43
CA SER A 43 -9.30 4.09 -5.17
C SER A 43 -8.98 3.09 -4.04
N ALA A 44 -7.77 2.51 -4.04
CA ALA A 44 -7.33 1.64 -2.96
C ALA A 44 -7.26 2.37 -1.60
N GLY A 45 -6.77 3.61 -1.58
CA GLY A 45 -6.76 4.44 -0.37
C GLY A 45 -8.16 4.69 0.20
N VAL A 46 -9.14 4.94 -0.68
CA VAL A 46 -10.54 5.16 -0.29
C VAL A 46 -11.19 3.86 0.20
N VAL A 47 -11.06 2.77 -0.56
CA VAL A 47 -11.66 1.46 -0.22
C VAL A 47 -11.11 0.94 1.10
N SER A 48 -9.78 0.95 1.28
CA SER A 48 -9.16 0.50 2.52
C SER A 48 -9.58 1.34 3.73
N SER A 49 -9.64 2.68 3.58
CA SER A 49 -10.14 3.57 4.63
C SER A 49 -11.60 3.28 4.97
N PHE A 50 -12.43 2.98 3.97
CA PHE A 50 -13.84 2.67 4.14
C PHE A 50 -14.05 1.35 4.86
N THR A 51 -13.40 0.28 4.39
CA THR A 51 -13.44 -1.03 5.05
C THR A 51 -12.96 -0.93 6.49
N SER A 52 -11.87 -0.21 6.74
CA SER A 52 -11.35 -0.01 8.10
C SER A 52 -12.35 0.75 8.98
N TYR A 53 -13.02 1.77 8.46
CA TYR A 53 -14.06 2.51 9.18
C TYR A 53 -15.27 1.63 9.51
N VAL A 54 -15.77 0.86 8.54
CA VAL A 54 -16.92 -0.04 8.71
C VAL A 54 -16.62 -1.13 9.75
N CYS A 55 -15.46 -1.79 9.65
CA CYS A 55 -15.06 -2.82 10.63
C CYS A 55 -14.93 -2.25 12.05
N LYS A 56 -14.39 -1.03 12.18
CA LYS A 56 -14.24 -0.36 13.47
C LYS A 56 -15.56 0.10 14.07
N ALA A 57 -16.47 0.60 13.24
CA ALA A 57 -17.82 0.95 13.64
C ALA A 57 -18.60 -0.29 14.13
N ALA A 58 -18.45 -1.42 13.43
CA ALA A 58 -19.05 -2.70 13.85
C ALA A 58 -18.46 -3.24 15.17
N ALA A 59 -17.19 -2.94 15.46
CA ALA A 59 -16.49 -3.35 16.69
C ALA A 59 -16.64 -2.35 17.85
N GLY A 60 -17.38 -1.24 17.67
CA GLY A 60 -17.60 -0.23 18.71
C GLY A 60 -16.40 0.67 19.05
N ASN A 61 -15.32 0.63 18.26
CA ASN A 61 -14.09 1.38 18.53
C ASN A 61 -13.89 2.52 17.51
N PHE A 62 -14.07 3.77 17.94
CA PHE A 62 -13.99 4.97 17.07
C PHE A 62 -12.58 5.56 16.90
N HIS A 63 -11.53 4.74 16.90
CA HIS A 63 -10.19 5.25 16.64
C HIS A 63 -10.02 5.66 15.17
N PRO A 64 -9.52 6.88 14.89
CA PRO A 64 -9.29 7.36 13.52
C PRO A 64 -8.52 6.34 12.69
N SER A 65 -9.02 5.99 11.50
CA SER A 65 -8.26 5.20 10.54
C SER A 65 -7.44 6.16 9.68
N LEU A 66 -6.12 6.16 9.89
CA LEU A 66 -5.17 7.05 9.23
C LEU A 66 -4.09 6.18 8.58
N GLY A 67 -3.74 6.47 7.32
CA GLY A 67 -2.56 5.92 6.68
C GLY A 67 -2.71 5.49 5.22
N ALA A 68 -1.59 5.56 4.50
CA ALA A 68 -1.45 5.08 3.12
C ALA A 68 -1.35 3.56 2.99
N SER A 69 -1.23 2.81 4.10
CA SER A 69 -0.82 1.40 4.08
C SER A 69 -1.74 0.51 3.24
N GLY A 70 -3.05 0.78 3.21
CA GLY A 70 -3.98 0.05 2.36
C GLY A 70 -3.68 0.20 0.87
N ALA A 71 -3.39 1.42 0.41
CA ALA A 71 -3.01 1.69 -0.97
C ALA A 71 -1.66 1.04 -1.32
N ILE A 72 -0.69 1.09 -0.39
CA ILE A 72 0.62 0.46 -0.55
C ILE A 72 0.50 -1.07 -0.66
N MET A 73 -0.35 -1.71 0.16
CA MET A 73 -0.60 -3.14 0.07
C MET A 73 -1.27 -3.53 -1.26
N THR A 74 -2.12 -2.67 -1.84
CA THR A 74 -2.67 -2.91 -3.17
C THR A 74 -1.60 -2.83 -4.26
N VAL A 75 -0.68 -1.86 -4.19
CA VAL A 75 0.46 -1.77 -5.12
C VAL A 75 1.33 -3.03 -5.04
N LEU A 76 1.63 -3.50 -3.82
CA LEU A 76 2.41 -4.72 -3.60
C LEU A 76 1.66 -5.96 -4.11
N GLY A 77 0.37 -6.10 -3.80
CA GLY A 77 -0.44 -7.21 -4.28
C GLY A 77 -0.54 -7.26 -5.81
N LEU A 78 -0.58 -6.09 -6.46
CA LEU A 78 -0.55 -6.04 -7.92
C LEU A 78 0.80 -6.50 -8.49
N VAL A 79 1.91 -6.12 -7.85
CA VAL A 79 3.24 -6.64 -8.18
C VAL A 79 3.28 -8.16 -8.02
N CYS A 80 2.77 -8.70 -6.91
CA CYS A 80 2.76 -10.15 -6.69
C CYS A 80 1.91 -10.91 -7.71
N THR A 81 0.75 -10.36 -8.08
CA THR A 81 -0.16 -11.00 -9.05
C THR A 81 0.32 -10.90 -10.49
N LYS A 82 1.01 -9.81 -10.87
CA LYS A 82 1.48 -9.60 -12.25
C LYS A 82 2.89 -10.12 -12.49
N MET A 83 3.71 -10.21 -11.45
CA MET A 83 5.11 -10.65 -11.53
C MET A 83 5.42 -11.61 -10.38
N PRO A 84 4.86 -12.84 -10.41
CA PRO A 84 5.05 -13.82 -9.34
C PRO A 84 6.53 -14.22 -9.15
N GLU A 85 7.35 -14.09 -10.20
CA GLU A 85 8.77 -14.43 -10.19
C GLU A 85 9.67 -13.36 -9.52
N VAL A 86 9.13 -12.17 -9.21
CA VAL A 86 9.93 -11.10 -8.62
C VAL A 86 10.26 -11.41 -7.16
N LYS A 87 11.54 -11.23 -6.82
CA LYS A 87 12.03 -11.38 -5.45
C LYS A 87 11.80 -10.08 -4.68
N LEU A 88 10.96 -10.16 -3.65
CA LEU A 88 10.66 -9.06 -2.75
C LEU A 88 11.59 -9.11 -1.54
N ALA A 89 12.05 -7.95 -1.08
CA ALA A 89 12.90 -7.81 0.10
C ALA A 89 12.16 -7.04 1.19
N ILE A 90 12.33 -7.45 2.45
CA ILE A 90 11.78 -6.72 3.60
C ILE A 90 12.68 -5.51 3.89
N ILE A 91 12.09 -4.34 4.15
CA ILE A 91 12.79 -3.07 4.44
C ILE A 91 13.98 -3.21 5.41
N PHE A 92 13.87 -4.07 6.43
CA PHE A 92 14.88 -4.24 7.48
C PHE A 92 15.73 -5.51 7.34
N LEU A 93 15.44 -6.34 6.34
CA LEU A 93 16.10 -7.62 6.10
C LEU A 93 16.33 -7.81 4.59
N PRO A 94 17.14 -6.94 3.94
CA PRO A 94 17.34 -7.00 2.49
C PRO A 94 18.02 -8.30 2.02
N MET A 95 18.70 -9.00 2.92
CA MET A 95 19.31 -10.32 2.69
C MET A 95 18.28 -11.44 2.56
N PHE A 96 17.06 -11.24 3.08
CA PHE A 96 15.99 -12.22 3.04
C PHE A 96 15.00 -11.83 1.94
N THR A 97 15.25 -12.34 0.74
CA THR A 97 14.34 -12.18 -0.40
C THR A 97 13.41 -13.38 -0.52
N PHE A 98 12.12 -13.14 -0.75
CA PHE A 98 11.14 -14.18 -1.05
C PHE A 98 10.48 -13.93 -2.41
N THR A 99 10.08 -15.01 -3.07
CA THR A 99 9.43 -14.94 -4.38
C THR A 99 7.98 -14.49 -4.18
N ALA A 100 7.51 -13.54 -4.99
CA ALA A 100 6.17 -12.98 -4.81
C ALA A 100 5.03 -13.99 -4.98
N GLY A 101 5.28 -15.12 -5.67
CA GLY A 101 4.33 -16.21 -5.89
C GLY A 101 4.51 -17.49 -5.06
N ASN A 102 5.53 -17.58 -4.18
CA ASN A 102 5.82 -18.77 -3.34
C ASN A 102 6.07 -18.42 -1.88
#